data_AF-A0A6J3JVI5-F1
#
_entry.id   AF-A0A6J3JVI5-F1
#
_cell.length_a   1.000
_cell.length_b   1.000
_cell.length_c   1.000
_cell.angle_alpha   90.00
_cell.angle_beta   90.00
_cell.angle_gamma   90.00
#
_symmetry.space_group_name_H-M   'P 1'
#
loop_
_entity.id
_entity.type
_entity.pdbx_description
1 polymer ?
#
loop_
_entity_poly.entity_id
_entity_poly.type
_entity_poly.pdbx_seq_one_letter_code
_entity_poly.pdbx_strand_id
1 'polypeptide(L)' 'MDKRLSLKLNGGRHVIGILRGFDPFMNMVIDESVEECKDGTKNNIGMVVIRGNSVIMLEALDRI' A
#
# COMPACT_ATOMS: atom_id res chain seq x y z
N MET A 1 3.00 -10.82 -9.44
CA MET A 1 3.60 -9.66 -8.73
C MET A 1 3.78 -8.56 -9.77
N ASP A 2 3.86 -7.30 -9.35
CA ASP A 2 3.53 -6.11 -10.16
C ASP A 2 2.03 -5.85 -10.31
N LYS A 3 1.27 -6.12 -9.25
CA LYS A 3 -0.15 -5.72 -9.15
C LYS A 3 -0.22 -4.39 -8.42
N ARG A 4 -1.03 -3.46 -8.94
CA ARG A 4 -1.33 -2.21 -8.27
C ARG A 4 -2.36 -2.46 -7.18
N LEU A 5 -2.01 -2.10 -5.95
CA LEU A 5 -2.81 -2.32 -4.76
C LEU A 5 -3.22 -0.99 -4.12
N SER A 6 -4.41 -1.01 -3.54
CA SER A 6 -4.95 -0.01 -2.63
C SER A 6 -4.93 -0.60 -1.21
N LEU A 7 -4.25 0.08 -0.29
CA LEU A 7 -3.98 -0.40 1.06
C LEU A 7 -4.54 0.59 2.08
N LYS A 8 -5.52 0.14 2.87
CA LYS A 8 -6.01 0.90 4.03
C LYS A 8 -5.24 0.45 5.26
N LEU A 9 -4.61 1.41 5.93
CA LEU A 9 -3.75 1.18 7.09
C LEU A 9 -4.36 1.74 8.38
N ASN A 10 -3.84 1.29 9.51
CA ASN A 10 -4.15 1.85 10.82
C ASN A 10 -3.94 3.37 10.86
N GLY A 11 -4.82 4.06 11.58
CA GLY A 11 -4.87 5.52 11.67
C GLY A 11 -5.69 6.21 10.57
N GLY A 12 -6.35 5.42 9.70
CA GLY A 12 -7.11 5.95 8.57
C GLY A 12 -6.20 6.51 7.49
N ARG A 13 -5.02 5.90 7.31
CA ARG A 13 -4.09 6.21 6.22
C ARG A 13 -4.40 5.31 5.04
N HIS A 14 -4.20 5.84 3.84
CA HIS A 14 -4.45 5.12 2.61
C HIS A 14 -3.23 5.26 1.72
N VAL A 15 -2.70 4.13 1.26
CA VAL A 15 -1.54 4.07 0.37
C VAL A 15 -1.91 3.27 -0.87
N ILE A 16 -1.52 3.75 -2.03
CA ILE A 16 -1.67 3.05 -3.30
C ILE A 16 -0.28 2.84 -3.89
N GLY A 17 0.02 1.66 -4.41
CA GLY A 17 1.30 1.39 -5.06
C GLY A 17 1.38 -0.01 -5.64
N ILE A 18 2.57 -0.40 -6.09
CA ILE A 18 2.81 -1.67 -6.78
C ILE A 18 3.44 -2.67 -5.80
N LEU A 19 2.81 -3.84 -5.62
CA LEU A 19 3.37 -4.89 -4.78
C LEU A 19 4.57 -5.54 -5.47
N ARG A 20 5.76 -5.35 -4.88
CA ARG A 20 7.01 -5.98 -5.34
C ARG A 20 7.31 -7.28 -4.61
N GLY A 21 6.93 -7.39 -3.35
CA GLY A 21 7.17 -8.60 -2.56
C GLY A 21 6.52 -8.55 -1.19
N PHE A 22 6.43 -9.70 -0.55
CA PHE A 22 5.94 -9.84 0.81
C PHE A 22 6.62 -11.02 1.52
N ASP A 23 6.57 -11.02 2.85
CA ASP A 23 7.06 -12.10 3.70
C ASP A 23 5.91 -12.90 4.34
N PRO A 24 6.17 -14.02 5.03
CA PRO A 24 5.13 -14.81 5.71
C PRO A 24 4.35 -14.07 6.81
N PHE A 25 4.86 -12.95 7.32
CA PHE A 25 4.17 -12.09 8.29
C PHE A 25 3.35 -10.99 7.59
N MET A 26 3.24 -11.06 6.27
CA MET A 26 2.58 -10.07 5.41
C MET A 26 3.19 -8.67 5.52
N ASN A 27 4.47 -8.55 5.88
CA ASN A 27 5.17 -7.29 5.62
C ASN A 27 5.36 -7.18 4.10
N MET A 28 5.01 -6.03 3.53
CA MET A 28 4.96 -5.83 2.09
C MET A 28 5.92 -4.74 1.66
N VAL A 29 6.60 -4.97 0.54
CA VAL A 29 7.37 -3.97 -0.18
C VAL A 29 6.49 -3.41 -1.29
N ILE A 30 6.13 -2.14 -1.16
CA ILE A 30 5.31 -1.42 -2.14
C ILE A 30 6.17 -0.36 -2.82
N ASP A 31 6.20 -0.39 -4.14
CA ASP A 31 6.94 0.54 -4.98
C ASP A 31 5.99 1.54 -5.66
N GLU A 32 6.51 2.67 -6.13
CA GLU A 32 5.72 3.77 -6.68
C GLU A 32 4.55 4.19 -5.76
N SER A 33 4.79 4.17 -4.46
CA SER A 33 3.76 4.38 -3.45
C SER A 33 3.34 5.84 -3.40
N VAL A 34 2.03 6.04 -3.30
CA VAL A 34 1.37 7.33 -3.12
C VAL A 34 0.51 7.25 -1.87
N GLU A 35 0.76 8.12 -0.90
CA GLU A 35 -0.12 8.31 0.25
C GLU A 35 -1.25 9.26 -0.13
N GLU A 36 -2.49 8.83 0.09
CA GLU A 36 -3.67 9.69 0.03
C GLU A 36 -3.98 10.19 1.45
N CYS A 37 -3.71 11.47 1.69
CA CYS A 37 -4.00 12.12 2.96
C CYS A 37 -5.49 12.48 3.06
N LYS A 38 -5.96 12.65 4.29
CA LYS A 38 -7.39 12.95 4.58
C LYS A 38 -7.86 14.29 4.00
N ASP A 39 -6.94 15.20 3.72
CA ASP A 39 -7.18 16.49 3.08
C ASP A 39 -7.26 16.39 1.54
N GLY A 40 -7.11 15.18 0.98
CA GLY A 40 -7.11 14.92 -0.46
C GLY A 40 -5.75 15.15 -1.13
N THR A 41 -4.71 15.52 -0.38
CA THR A 41 -3.35 15.61 -0.93
C THR A 41 -2.80 14.22 -1.24
N LYS A 42 -2.01 14.14 -2.32
CA LYS A 42 -1.37 12.89 -2.76
C LYS A 42 0.14 13.08 -2.69
N ASN A 43 0.77 12.34 -1.78
CA ASN A 43 2.21 12.42 -1.55
C ASN A 43 2.90 11.20 -2.14
N ASN A 44 3.81 11.42 -3.10
CA ASN A 44 4.64 10.35 -3.63
C ASN A 44 5.74 10.02 -2.61
N ILE A 45 5.69 8.81 -2.07
CA ILE A 45 6.62 8.32 -1.04
C ILE A 45 7.58 7.25 -1.57
N GLY A 46 7.46 6.89 -2.85
CA GLY A 46 8.41 6.00 -3.55
C GLY A 46 8.30 4.56 -3.07
N MET A 47 9.45 3.93 -2.81
CA MET A 47 9.49 2.55 -2.32
C MET A 47 9.41 2.53 -0.78
N VAL A 48 8.41 1.83 -0.25
CA VAL A 48 8.15 1.75 1.20
C VAL A 48 7.92 0.31 1.64
N VAL A 49 8.21 0.05 2.91
CA VAL A 49 7.89 -1.20 3.58
C VAL A 49 6.70 -0.98 4.51
N ILE A 50 5.63 -1.73 4.29
CA ILE A 50 4.43 -1.70 5.12
C ILE A 50 4.43 -2.93 6.02
N ARG A 51 4.30 -2.70 7.33
CA ARG A 51 4.20 -3.78 8.31
C ARG A 51 2.84 -4.47 8.21
N GLY A 52 2.81 -5.80 8.12
CA GLY A 52 1.58 -6.57 7.93
C GLY A 52 0.49 -6.29 8.98
N ASN A 53 0.88 -6.19 10.25
CA ASN A 53 -0.04 -5.85 11.36
C ASN A 53 -0.73 -4.47 11.23
N SER A 54 -0.22 -3.59 10.35
CA SER A 54 -0.81 -2.26 10.14
C SER A 54 -1.85 -2.25 9.02
N VAL A 55 -1.97 -3.33 8.25
CA VAL A 55 -2.88 -3.44 7.11
C VAL A 55 -4.27 -3.84 7.61
N ILE A 56 -5.25 -2.99 7.34
CA ILE A 56 -6.67 -3.27 7.65
C ILE A 56 -7.33 -3.95 6.45
N MET A 57 -7.05 -3.44 5.25
CA MET A 57 -7.69 -3.91 4.02
C MET A 57 -6.73 -3.73 2.84
N LEU A 58 -6.76 -4.72 1.94
CA LEU A 58 -5.98 -4.77 0.72
C LEU A 58 -6.93 -5.03 -0.46
N GLU A 59 -6.89 -4.14 -1.45
CA GLU A 59 -7.72 -4.21 -2.65
C GLU A 59 -6.81 -4.19 -3.87
N ALA A 60 -7.00 -5.13 -4.80
CA ALA A 60 -6.33 -5.11 -6.09
C ALA A 60 -7.08 -4.16 -7.04
N LEU A 61 -6.36 -3.19 -7.60
CA LEU A 61 -6.93 -2.26 -8.59
C LEU A 61 -6.90 -2.84 -10.00
N ASP A 62 -5.99 -3.78 -10.26
CA ASP A 62 -5.91 -4.49 -11.53
C ASP A 62 -6.86 -5.69 -11.55
N ARG A 63 -7.55 -5.90 -12.67
CA ARG A 63 -8.37 -7.10 -12.89
C ARG A 63 -7.52 -8.37 -12.76
N ILE A 64 -8.12 -9.39 -12.15
CA ILE A 64 -7.56 -10.74 -12.04
C ILE A 64 -7.81 -11.49 -13.34
#